data_AF-A0A7C7R9Y1-F1
#
_entry.id   AF-A0A7C7R9Y1-F1
#
_cell.length_a   1.000
_cell.length_b   1.000
_cell.length_c   1.000
_cell.angle_alpha   90.00
_cell.angle_beta   90.00
_cell.angle_gamma   90.00
#
_symmetry.space_group_name_H-M   'P 1'
#
loop_
_entity.id
_entity.type
_entity.pdbx_description
1 polymer ?
#
loop_
_entity_poly.entity_id
_entity_poly.type
_entity_poly.pdbx_seq_one_letter_code
_entity_poly.pdbx_strand_id
1 'polypeptide(L)'
;MVTSEERMRILRMVEEGKISPDEAARLLEALGRRDKAKKSPKVAQRLQGRWLRVRVYDRNGAAKVNVNLPLRLVDVGLSVAERFLPGTQFDGVAQALSEALQEGLEGKIVDVVDEEDGERVEIFIE
;
A
#
# COMPACT_ATOMS: atom_id res chain seq x y z
N MET A 1 12.26 9.48 -15.01
CA MET A 1 12.94 9.27 -13.73
C MET A 1 12.93 10.59 -12.99
N VAL A 2 12.41 10.64 -11.77
CA VAL A 2 12.75 11.70 -10.79
C VAL A 2 14.03 11.16 -10.15
N THR A 3 15.15 11.78 -10.51
CA THR A 3 16.46 11.12 -10.52
C THR A 3 17.12 11.23 -9.15
N SER A 4 18.05 10.32 -8.86
CA SER A 4 18.95 10.42 -7.70
C SER A 4 19.56 11.82 -7.52
N GLU A 5 19.64 12.64 -8.57
CA GLU A 5 20.02 14.06 -8.51
C GLU A 5 19.14 14.92 -7.59
N GLU A 6 17.82 14.76 -7.61
CA GLU A 6 16.93 15.59 -6.76
C GLU A 6 17.13 15.27 -5.28
N ARG A 7 17.32 13.99 -4.96
CA ARG A 7 17.69 13.54 -3.60
C ARG A 7 19.07 14.04 -3.19
N MET A 8 20.04 13.95 -4.10
CA MET A 8 21.40 14.43 -3.86
C MET A 8 21.44 15.95 -3.63
N ARG A 9 20.59 16.71 -4.33
CA ARG A 9 20.47 18.16 -4.17
C ARG A 9 19.92 18.54 -2.78
N ILE A 10 18.92 17.82 -2.28
CA ILE A 10 18.40 18.05 -0.92
C ILE A 10 19.47 17.76 0.13
N LEU A 11 20.20 16.64 -0.02
CA LEU A 11 21.28 16.30 0.92
C LEU A 11 22.42 17.34 0.90
N ARG A 12 22.78 17.86 -0.28
CA ARG A 12 23.73 18.99 -0.38
C ARG A 12 23.22 20.24 0.32
N MET A 13 21.94 20.55 0.23
CA MET A 13 21.38 21.71 0.94
C MET A 13 21.45 21.58 2.47
N VAL A 14 21.39 20.36 3.00
CA VAL A 14 21.62 20.09 4.44
C VAL A 14 23.09 20.27 4.79
N GLU A 15 24.00 19.73 3.97
CA GLU A 15 25.45 19.86 4.15
C GLU A 15 25.89 21.33 4.10
N GLU A 16 25.30 22.13 3.21
CA GLU A 16 25.52 23.57 3.10
C GLU A 16 24.81 24.38 4.20
N GLY A 17 24.04 23.74 5.09
CA GLY A 17 23.30 24.39 6.17
C GLY A 17 22.14 25.29 5.71
N LYS A 18 21.69 25.14 4.46
CA LYS A 18 20.59 25.94 3.87
C LYS A 18 19.22 25.51 4.38
N ILE A 19 19.09 24.25 4.82
CA ILE A 19 17.86 23.68 5.39
C ILE A 19 18.21 22.80 6.59
N SER A 20 17.25 22.66 7.50
CA SER A 20 17.38 21.77 8.66
C SER A 20 17.23 20.30 8.27
N PRO A 21 17.77 19.34 9.05
CA PRO A 21 17.54 17.91 8.85
C PRO A 21 16.04 17.53 8.81
N ASP A 22 15.21 18.17 9.65
CA ASP A 22 13.75 17.95 9.67
C ASP A 22 13.09 18.39 8.36
N GLU A 23 13.51 19.54 7.82
CA GLU A 23 13.00 20.06 6.55
C GLU A 23 13.42 19.18 5.38
N ALA A 24 14.64 18.64 5.41
CA ALA A 24 15.13 17.70 4.42
C ALA A 24 14.33 16.38 4.44
N ALA A 25 14.02 15.85 5.62
CA ALA A 25 13.19 14.66 5.76
C ALA A 25 11.83 14.83 5.08
N ARG A 26 11.16 15.98 5.31
CA ARG A 26 9.87 16.30 4.67
C ARG A 26 9.97 16.42 3.15
N LEU A 27 11.03 17.03 2.64
CA LEU A 27 11.25 17.17 1.19
C LEU A 27 11.53 15.82 0.51
N LEU A 28 12.29 14.94 1.17
CA LEU A 28 12.56 13.58 0.70
C LEU A 28 11.30 12.73 0.68
N GLU A 29 10.45 12.80 1.71
CA GLU A 29 9.15 12.13 1.74
C GLU A 29 8.22 12.62 0.62
N ALA A 30 8.14 13.93 0.39
CA ALA A 30 7.33 14.51 -0.67
C ALA A 30 7.77 14.05 -2.07
N LEU A 31 9.09 13.90 -2.30
CA LEU A 31 9.63 13.31 -3.51
C LEU A 31 9.28 11.82 -3.65
N GLY A 32 9.34 11.05 -2.55
CA GLY A 32 8.93 9.64 -2.53
C GLY A 32 7.46 9.45 -2.89
N ARG A 33 6.57 10.32 -2.42
CA ARG A 33 5.14 10.30 -2.79
C ARG A 33 4.89 10.62 -4.27
N ARG A 34 5.69 11.51 -4.88
CA ARG A 34 5.60 11.78 -6.33
C ARG A 34 5.99 10.58 -7.19
N ASP A 35 6.92 9.76 -6.70
CA ASP A 35 7.29 8.50 -7.37
C ASP A 35 6.14 7.48 -7.30
N LYS A 36 5.50 7.33 -6.12
CA LYS A 36 4.27 6.52 -5.96
C LYS A 36 3.08 7.05 -6.78
N ALA A 37 2.98 8.37 -6.98
CA ALA A 37 1.94 9.00 -7.80
C ALA A 37 2.17 8.82 -9.32
N LYS A 38 3.40 8.49 -9.74
CA LYS A 38 3.70 7.98 -11.09
C LYS A 38 3.52 6.46 -11.14
N LYS A 39 2.35 5.95 -10.74
CA LYS A 39 1.88 4.66 -11.27
C LYS A 39 1.78 4.85 -12.78
N SER A 40 2.74 4.28 -13.51
CA SER A 40 2.84 4.36 -14.96
C SER A 40 1.46 4.18 -15.61
N PRO A 41 1.12 4.89 -16.70
CA PRO A 41 -0.17 4.71 -17.38
C PRO A 41 -0.50 3.24 -17.66
N LYS A 42 0.53 2.42 -17.93
CA LYS A 42 0.46 0.96 -18.08
C LYS A 42 -0.07 0.23 -16.84
N VAL A 43 0.30 0.64 -15.63
CA VAL A 43 -0.19 0.07 -14.35
C VAL A 43 -1.63 0.50 -14.10
N ALA A 44 -1.95 1.78 -14.30
CA ALA A 44 -3.33 2.27 -14.14
C ALA A 44 -4.32 1.59 -15.11
N GLN A 45 -3.85 1.21 -16.31
CA GLN A 45 -4.61 0.44 -17.30
C GLN A 45 -4.68 -1.05 -16.93
N ARG A 46 -3.60 -1.64 -16.39
CA ARG A 46 -3.59 -3.02 -15.85
C ARG A 46 -4.45 -3.20 -14.60
N LEU A 47 -4.79 -2.11 -13.91
CA LEU A 47 -5.67 -2.08 -12.74
C LEU A 47 -7.10 -1.64 -13.08
N GLN A 48 -7.41 -1.31 -14.34
CA GLN A 48 -8.79 -1.05 -14.78
C GLN A 48 -9.55 -2.37 -14.83
N GLY A 49 -10.73 -2.40 -14.20
CA GLY A 49 -11.61 -3.57 -14.18
C GLY A 49 -11.32 -4.59 -13.09
N ARG A 50 -10.21 -4.44 -12.36
CA ARG A 50 -9.78 -5.38 -11.32
C ARG A 50 -10.32 -5.03 -9.92
N TRP A 51 -10.74 -6.05 -9.18
CA TRP A 51 -11.38 -5.96 -7.87
C TRP A 51 -10.60 -6.75 -6.81
N LEU A 52 -10.45 -6.14 -5.64
CA LEU A 52 -10.02 -6.79 -4.41
C LEU A 52 -11.24 -7.35 -3.69
N ARG A 53 -11.26 -8.65 -3.44
CA ARG A 53 -12.25 -9.29 -2.56
C ARG A 53 -11.61 -9.70 -1.25
N VAL A 54 -12.14 -9.22 -0.14
CA VAL A 54 -11.73 -9.62 1.21
C VAL A 54 -12.87 -10.39 1.84
N ARG A 55 -12.59 -11.61 2.27
CA ARG A 55 -13.53 -12.46 3.00
C ARG A 55 -12.97 -12.78 4.37
N VAL A 56 -13.75 -12.51 5.40
CA VAL A 56 -13.41 -12.88 6.78
C VAL A 56 -14.40 -13.94 7.23
N TYR A 57 -13.89 -15.07 7.68
CA TYR A 57 -14.67 -16.16 8.24
C TYR A 57 -14.45 -16.23 9.75
N ASP A 58 -15.52 -16.54 10.46
CA ASP A 58 -15.52 -16.93 11.87
C ASP A 58 -14.88 -18.33 12.05
N ARG A 59 -14.58 -18.69 13.29
CA ARG A 59 -14.12 -19.99 13.79
C ARG A 59 -15.00 -21.16 13.33
N ASN A 60 -16.29 -20.92 13.04
CA ASN A 60 -17.23 -21.91 12.51
C ASN A 60 -17.23 -22.01 10.97
N GLY A 61 -16.39 -21.23 10.27
CA GLY A 61 -16.35 -21.16 8.80
C GLY A 61 -17.45 -20.29 8.18
N ALA A 62 -18.27 -19.60 8.97
CA ALA A 62 -19.29 -18.69 8.48
C ALA A 62 -18.67 -17.33 8.07
N ALA A 63 -19.07 -16.79 6.92
CA ALA A 63 -18.59 -15.49 6.46
C ALA A 63 -19.12 -14.36 7.36
N LYS A 64 -18.22 -13.70 8.10
CA LYS A 64 -18.50 -12.56 8.98
C LYS A 64 -18.44 -11.23 8.23
N VAL A 65 -17.48 -11.10 7.30
CA VAL A 65 -17.28 -9.88 6.51
C VAL A 65 -16.98 -10.24 5.06
N ASN A 66 -17.61 -9.51 4.13
CA ASN A 66 -17.33 -9.60 2.70
C ASN A 66 -17.18 -8.19 2.12
N VAL A 67 -15.98 -7.87 1.64
CA VAL A 67 -15.64 -6.56 1.07
C VAL A 67 -15.26 -6.76 -0.39
N ASN A 68 -15.81 -5.91 -1.27
CA ASN A 68 -15.46 -5.88 -2.69
C ASN A 68 -15.03 -4.45 -3.04
N LEU A 69 -13.74 -4.26 -3.29
CA LEU A 69 -13.14 -2.94 -3.49
C LEU A 69 -12.41 -2.89 -4.83
N PRO A 70 -12.73 -1.96 -5.75
CA PRO A 70 -11.93 -1.76 -6.95
C PRO A 70 -10.47 -1.51 -6.60
N LEU A 71 -9.52 -2.17 -7.27
CA LEU A 71 -8.09 -2.07 -6.93
C LEU A 71 -7.54 -0.65 -6.99
N ARG A 72 -8.16 0.21 -7.82
CA ARG A 72 -7.82 1.64 -7.92
C ARG A 72 -8.05 2.42 -6.61
N LEU A 73 -8.87 1.90 -5.71
CA LEU A 73 -9.25 2.55 -4.45
C LEU A 73 -8.50 1.98 -3.25
N VAL A 74 -7.63 0.99 -3.43
CA VAL A 74 -6.92 0.36 -2.31
C VAL A 74 -5.99 1.34 -1.60
N ASP A 75 -5.21 2.17 -2.33
CA ASP A 75 -4.36 3.19 -1.70
C ASP A 75 -5.17 4.16 -0.83
N VAL A 76 -6.39 4.52 -1.27
CA VAL A 76 -7.30 5.37 -0.50
C VAL A 76 -7.77 4.65 0.76
N GLY A 77 -8.13 3.37 0.62
CA GLY A 77 -8.52 2.52 1.75
C GLY A 77 -7.43 2.39 2.81
N LEU A 78 -6.17 2.16 2.38
CA LEU A 78 -5.01 2.10 3.28
C LEU A 78 -4.75 3.43 3.98
N SER A 79 -4.78 4.54 3.23
CA SER A 79 -4.59 5.90 3.78
C SER A 79 -5.66 6.24 4.85
N VAL A 80 -6.88 5.77 4.62
CA VAL A 80 -7.98 5.90 5.60
C VAL A 80 -7.71 4.99 6.80
N ALA A 81 -7.37 3.72 6.59
CA ALA A 81 -7.08 2.77 7.66
C ALA A 81 -5.95 3.24 8.58
N GLU A 82 -4.84 3.76 8.05
CA GLU A 82 -3.74 4.33 8.85
C GLU A 82 -4.20 5.46 9.78
N ARG A 83 -5.18 6.26 9.34
CA ARG A 83 -5.72 7.38 10.12
C ARG A 83 -6.68 6.93 11.23
N PHE A 84 -7.36 5.81 11.03
CA PHE A 84 -8.36 5.28 11.99
C PHE A 84 -7.79 4.19 12.92
N LEU A 85 -6.76 3.48 12.49
CA LEU A 85 -6.11 2.37 13.22
C LEU A 85 -4.59 2.59 13.31
N PRO A 86 -4.15 3.71 13.93
CA PRO A 86 -2.73 4.05 14.05
C PRO A 86 -1.99 3.01 14.91
N GLY A 87 -0.83 2.55 14.46
CA GLY A 87 0.02 1.58 15.18
C GLY A 87 -0.23 0.11 14.83
N THR A 88 -1.20 -0.18 13.97
CA THR A 88 -1.40 -1.53 13.42
C THR A 88 -0.46 -1.72 12.21
N GLN A 89 0.22 -2.86 12.12
CA GLN A 89 1.17 -3.15 11.04
C GLN A 89 0.45 -3.48 9.72
N PHE A 90 -0.12 -2.46 9.07
CA PHE A 90 -0.65 -2.60 7.71
C PHE A 90 0.45 -2.58 6.65
N ASP A 91 1.68 -2.19 7.01
CA ASP A 91 2.81 -2.05 6.08
C ASP A 91 3.15 -3.36 5.36
N GLY A 92 3.16 -4.49 6.08
CA GLY A 92 3.46 -5.80 5.48
C GLY A 92 2.41 -6.23 4.45
N VAL A 93 1.13 -5.98 4.74
CA VAL A 93 0.01 -6.27 3.84
C VAL A 93 0.02 -5.32 2.64
N ALA A 94 0.26 -4.04 2.87
CA ALA A 94 0.34 -3.03 1.82
C ALA A 94 1.50 -3.30 0.85
N GLN A 95 2.65 -3.73 1.37
CA GLN A 95 3.82 -4.10 0.60
C GLN A 95 3.55 -5.34 -0.27
N ALA A 96 3.06 -6.43 0.34
CA ALA A 96 2.72 -7.67 -0.36
C ALA A 96 1.69 -7.42 -1.47
N LEU A 97 0.68 -6.60 -1.19
CA LEU A 97 -0.32 -6.24 -2.18
C LEU A 97 0.29 -5.37 -3.31
N SER A 98 1.18 -4.44 -2.97
CA SER A 98 1.85 -3.60 -3.95
C SER A 98 2.74 -4.41 -4.90
N GLU A 99 3.47 -5.40 -4.39
CA GLU A 99 4.27 -6.34 -5.19
C GLU A 99 3.37 -7.19 -6.09
N ALA A 100 2.31 -7.80 -5.54
CA ALA A 100 1.37 -8.60 -6.32
C ALA A 100 0.72 -7.79 -7.48
N LEU A 101 0.43 -6.51 -7.24
CA LEU A 101 -0.11 -5.61 -8.27
C LEU A 101 0.92 -5.26 -9.35
N GLN A 102 2.19 -5.12 -8.99
CA GLN A 102 3.27 -4.86 -9.96
C GLN A 102 3.54 -6.07 -10.85
N GLU A 103 3.55 -7.26 -10.25
CA GLU A 103 3.73 -8.54 -10.94
C GLU A 103 2.48 -8.95 -11.75
N GLY A 104 1.32 -8.35 -11.45
CA GLY A 104 0.08 -8.63 -12.15
C GLY A 104 -0.58 -9.95 -11.74
N LEU A 105 -0.31 -10.40 -10.51
CA LEU A 105 -0.86 -11.65 -9.98
C LEU A 105 -2.38 -11.55 -9.82
N GLU A 106 -3.10 -12.59 -10.25
CA GLU A 106 -4.54 -12.76 -10.12
C GLU A 106 -4.82 -14.03 -9.30
N GLY A 107 -5.88 -14.01 -8.48
CA GLY A 107 -6.23 -15.11 -7.58
C GLY A 107 -6.00 -14.78 -6.10
N LYS A 108 -5.78 -15.82 -5.28
CA LYS A 108 -5.65 -15.70 -3.83
C LYS A 108 -4.27 -15.16 -3.45
N ILE A 109 -4.22 -14.01 -2.80
CA ILE A 109 -2.98 -13.30 -2.43
C ILE A 109 -2.63 -13.53 -0.96
N VAL A 110 -3.64 -13.55 -0.08
CA VAL A 110 -3.45 -13.71 1.36
C VAL A 110 -4.41 -14.76 1.89
N ASP A 111 -3.87 -15.66 2.70
CA ASP A 111 -4.61 -16.60 3.55
C ASP A 111 -3.99 -16.53 4.95
N VAL A 112 -4.67 -15.87 5.89
CA VAL A 112 -4.22 -15.80 7.27
C VAL A 112 -5.28 -16.41 8.15
N VAL A 113 -4.85 -17.26 9.08
CA VAL A 113 -5.67 -17.78 10.15
C VAL A 113 -5.12 -17.21 11.45
N ASP A 114 -5.96 -16.50 12.18
CA ASP A 114 -5.69 -16.12 13.54
C ASP A 114 -6.00 -17.34 14.43
N GLU A 115 -4.98 -17.93 15.05
CA GLU A 115 -5.13 -19.12 15.88
C GLU A 115 -5.72 -18.79 17.27
N GLU A 116 -5.61 -17.54 17.73
CA GLU A 116 -6.15 -17.09 19.02
C GLU A 116 -7.66 -16.81 18.91
N ASP A 117 -8.04 -16.04 17.91
CA ASP A 117 -9.43 -15.64 17.66
C ASP A 117 -10.19 -16.61 16.74
N GLY A 118 -9.47 -17.50 16.04
CA GLY A 118 -10.06 -18.48 15.12
C GLY A 118 -10.62 -17.85 13.85
N GLU A 119 -10.23 -16.62 13.53
CA GLU A 119 -10.70 -15.90 12.36
C GLU A 119 -9.83 -16.20 11.15
N ARG A 120 -10.44 -16.43 9.99
CA ARG A 120 -9.70 -16.62 8.73
C ARG A 120 -9.95 -15.45 7.81
N VAL A 121 -8.88 -14.84 7.32
CA VAL A 121 -8.92 -13.75 6.34
C VAL A 121 -8.38 -14.24 5.01
N GLU A 122 -9.20 -14.16 3.98
CA GLU A 122 -8.81 -14.44 2.60
C GLU A 122 -8.90 -13.16 1.75
N ILE A 123 -7.85 -12.87 0.98
CA ILE A 123 -7.81 -11.74 0.05
C ILE A 123 -7.57 -12.26 -1.37
N PHE A 124 -8.42 -11.86 -2.30
CA PHE A 124 -8.38 -12.22 -3.71
C PHE A 124 -8.25 -10.98 -4.58
N ILE A 125 -7.53 -11.12 -5.68
CA ILE A 125 -7.51 -10.15 -6.77
C ILE A 125 -8.13 -10.78 -8.01
N GLU A 126 -9.16 -10.13 -8.54
CA GLU A 126 -9.83 -10.43 -9.82
C GLU A 126 -9.80 -9.22 -10.75
#